data_AF-A0A976DRQ9-F1
#
_entry.id   AF-A0A976DRQ9-F1
#
_cell.length_a   1.000
_cell.length_b   1.000
_cell.length_c   1.000
_cell.angle_alpha   90.00
_cell.angle_beta   90.00
_cell.angle_gamma   90.00
#
_symmetry.space_group_name_H-M   'P 1'
#
loop_
_entity.id
_entity.type
_entity.pdbx_description
1 polymer ?
#
loop_
_entity_poly.entity_id
_entity_poly.type
_entity_poly.pdbx_seq_one_letter_code
_entity_poly.pdbx_strand_id
1 'polypeptide(L)'
;MTNATTPDLNLPHAPAEKTLELALTQAQISYCKPDQLIGGFEGNPTFIVPKYKVAIFLNADLPAQISAVYSTWNLFGFDANQPEEALKSCLSYIQKHRKAHQKQPKHRFTFVDLFAGIGGFRIPLEKLGGKCLGFSEIDKKAIETYKNNFLDPQNPDELELGSVTNLSKLPFENIDLIVGGVPCQSWSVAGKMRGFDDPRGKLWEDTIRIVELNQPKTFIFENVKGLIDPRNKESLHLIVQSFEKIGYVVKYKLLNSYDFGLPQNRERIYIVGIRADYALKNTFRFPENKAKKSYLYEIIEGLEDQNYRTKKEKIEPRDLFGEKVPASRNRFQKTNELNDFFVFCDTRNGHTTIHSWDIIETTEREKEICLMILKNRRKQKYGKADGNPLSFKHLQALVANLQEEELSALIDKKILKFIEDKGYVFVNSKNSAGINGLYRIYLPNSNIFPTLTATGTKDVVALESVQGRTPDEFREKFINQIIKPQKYRPINAREAGKLQGFPDWFAFNENERFAQKQFGNAVSTSVVYGVAEVLTKQILT
;
A
#
# COMPACT_ATOMS: atom_id res chain seq x y z
N MET A 1 20.10 23.37 -4.78
CA MET A 1 20.33 22.43 -5.89
C MET A 1 21.11 21.27 -5.32
N THR A 2 20.77 20.04 -5.75
CA THR A 2 21.70 18.91 -5.83
C THR A 2 22.21 18.35 -4.50
N ASN A 3 22.18 17.07 -4.19
CA ASN A 3 22.04 15.89 -5.05
C ASN A 3 21.97 14.68 -4.10
N ALA A 4 21.14 13.67 -4.37
CA ALA A 4 21.48 12.50 -5.18
C ALA A 4 21.67 11.27 -4.28
N THR A 5 20.69 10.37 -4.43
CA THR A 5 20.86 8.92 -4.56
C THR A 5 21.93 8.28 -3.67
N THR A 6 21.47 7.81 -2.52
CA THR A 6 21.83 6.49 -1.98
C THR A 6 21.39 5.43 -3.00
N PRO A 7 22.32 4.72 -3.64
CA PRO A 7 22.03 3.60 -4.51
C PRO A 7 21.60 2.35 -3.69
N ASP A 8 20.89 1.46 -4.36
CA ASP A 8 20.26 0.24 -3.83
C ASP A 8 21.18 -0.96 -4.16
N LEU A 9 21.37 -1.89 -3.23
CA LEU A 9 22.33 -2.98 -3.39
C LEU A 9 21.61 -4.31 -3.50
N ASN A 10 21.26 -4.66 -4.74
CA ASN A 10 21.03 -6.05 -5.09
C ASN A 10 22.32 -6.84 -4.82
N LEU A 11 22.27 -7.78 -3.88
CA LEU A 11 23.35 -8.67 -3.54
C LEU A 11 23.48 -9.75 -4.63
N PRO A 12 24.50 -9.70 -5.52
CA PRO A 12 24.84 -10.83 -6.35
C PRO A 12 25.59 -11.85 -5.49
N HIS A 13 25.84 -13.06 -6.01
CA HIS A 13 26.80 -14.03 -5.46
C HIS A 13 28.27 -13.53 -5.50
N ALA A 14 28.50 -12.26 -5.16
CA ALA A 14 29.81 -11.64 -5.07
C ALA A 14 30.41 -11.87 -3.66
N PRO A 15 31.74 -11.89 -3.54
CA PRO A 15 32.41 -11.97 -2.24
C PRO A 15 31.91 -10.86 -1.31
N ALA A 16 31.63 -11.19 -0.04
CA ALA A 16 31.04 -10.30 0.97
C ALA A 16 31.73 -8.91 1.07
N GLU A 17 33.02 -8.87 0.77
CA GLU A 17 33.84 -7.66 0.74
C GLU A 17 33.38 -6.67 -0.34
N LYS A 18 33.08 -7.13 -1.55
CA LYS A 18 32.63 -6.28 -2.68
C LYS A 18 31.21 -5.75 -2.47
N THR A 19 30.40 -6.55 -1.77
CA THR A 19 29.07 -6.19 -1.30
C THR A 19 29.11 -5.05 -0.27
N LEU A 20 29.96 -5.19 0.75
CA LEU A 20 30.13 -4.16 1.77
C LEU A 20 30.68 -2.86 1.15
N GLU A 21 31.61 -2.99 0.21
CA GLU A 21 32.22 -1.88 -0.52
C GLU A 21 31.17 -1.03 -1.25
N LEU A 22 30.26 -1.70 -1.95
CA LEU A 22 29.16 -1.04 -2.62
C LEU A 22 28.23 -0.40 -1.57
N ALA A 23 27.95 -1.05 -0.43
CA ALA A 23 26.97 -0.55 0.56
C ALA A 23 27.43 0.73 1.25
N LEU A 24 28.73 0.79 1.56
CA LEU A 24 29.37 1.95 2.17
C LEU A 24 29.46 3.12 1.19
N THR A 25 29.82 2.84 -0.06
CA THR A 25 29.82 3.82 -1.16
C THR A 25 28.42 4.38 -1.38
N GLN A 26 27.42 3.51 -1.34
CA GLN A 26 26.02 3.85 -1.50
C GLN A 26 25.50 4.75 -0.37
N ALA A 27 25.94 4.50 0.86
CA ALA A 27 25.59 5.27 2.03
C ALA A 27 26.39 6.60 2.18
N GLN A 28 27.32 6.90 1.28
CA GLN A 28 28.28 8.02 1.36
C GLN A 28 29.18 7.97 2.61
N ILE A 29 29.60 6.77 3.00
CA ILE A 29 30.46 6.54 4.18
C ILE A 29 31.89 6.30 3.71
N SER A 30 32.84 7.05 4.26
CA SER A 30 34.27 6.83 4.00
C SER A 30 34.76 5.59 4.75
N TYR A 31 35.41 4.66 4.05
CA TYR A 31 36.04 3.47 4.63
C TYR A 31 37.44 3.27 4.02
N CYS A 32 38.32 2.59 4.75
CA CYS A 32 39.65 2.19 4.28
C CYS A 32 39.74 0.66 4.22
N LYS A 33 40.38 0.13 3.18
CA LYS A 33 40.71 -1.31 3.14
C LYS A 33 41.77 -1.66 4.20
N PRO A 34 41.75 -2.88 4.77
CA PRO A 34 42.77 -3.30 5.75
C PRO A 34 44.21 -3.12 5.22
N ASP A 35 44.42 -3.33 3.94
CA ASP A 35 45.66 -3.21 3.18
C ASP A 35 46.02 -1.77 2.77
N GLN A 36 45.07 -0.83 2.83
CA GLN A 36 45.29 0.61 2.64
C GLN A 36 45.65 1.35 3.93
N LEU A 37 45.59 0.68 5.09
CA LEU A 37 45.92 1.24 6.40
C LEU A 37 47.42 1.20 6.73
N ILE A 38 48.29 0.83 5.78
CA ILE A 38 49.74 0.89 5.93
C ILE A 38 50.25 2.20 5.30
N GLY A 39 50.06 3.30 6.03
CA GLY A 39 50.55 4.63 5.65
C GLY A 39 50.10 5.65 6.68
N GLY A 40 51.00 6.00 7.62
CA GLY A 40 50.66 6.78 8.81
C GLY A 40 50.17 8.20 8.52
N PHE A 41 49.10 8.60 9.20
CA PHE A 41 48.85 10.01 9.52
C PHE A 41 49.61 10.32 10.82
N GLU A 42 50.37 11.42 10.86
CA GLU A 42 51.05 11.88 12.08
C GLU A 42 50.01 12.24 13.16
N GLY A 43 50.06 11.54 14.31
CA GLY A 43 49.16 11.81 15.43
C GLY A 43 48.79 10.66 16.38
N ASN A 44 49.24 9.40 16.17
CA ASN A 44 49.08 8.21 17.05
C ASN A 44 47.65 7.56 17.08
N PRO A 45 47.47 6.22 17.12
CA PRO A 45 48.42 5.09 17.06
C PRO A 45 48.26 4.19 15.81
N THR A 46 49.30 3.40 15.53
CA THR A 46 49.31 2.32 14.52
C THR A 46 48.28 1.24 14.91
N PHE A 47 47.15 1.14 14.18
CA PHE A 47 46.19 0.05 14.39
C PHE A 47 46.26 -0.94 13.23
N ILE A 48 46.62 -2.19 13.54
CA ILE A 48 46.51 -3.32 12.62
C ILE A 48 45.05 -3.79 12.68
N VAL A 49 44.29 -3.55 11.61
CA VAL A 49 42.98 -4.16 11.45
C VAL A 49 43.21 -5.58 10.91
N PRO A 50 42.86 -6.65 11.66
CA PRO A 50 42.98 -8.02 11.16
C PRO A 50 42.22 -8.15 9.83
N LYS A 51 42.69 -9.03 8.94
CA LYS A 51 42.16 -9.27 7.58
C LYS A 51 40.63 -9.50 7.48
N TYR A 52 39.94 -9.65 8.61
CA TYR A 52 38.51 -9.90 8.76
C TYR A 52 37.83 -8.89 9.70
N LYS A 53 38.24 -7.61 9.73
CA LYS A 53 37.53 -6.54 10.48
C LYS A 53 37.42 -5.28 9.63
N VAL A 54 36.36 -4.49 9.82
CA VAL A 54 36.16 -3.21 9.12
C VAL A 54 35.97 -2.12 10.17
N ALA A 55 36.75 -1.04 10.04
CA ALA A 55 36.58 0.15 10.87
C ALA A 55 35.64 1.14 10.15
N ILE A 56 34.58 1.59 10.82
CA ILE A 56 33.61 2.54 10.25
C ILE A 56 33.87 3.90 10.90
N PHE A 57 34.15 4.91 10.07
CA PHE A 57 34.34 6.29 10.51
C PHE A 57 33.04 7.06 10.31
N LEU A 58 32.44 7.54 11.39
CA LEU A 58 31.32 8.47 11.33
C LEU A 58 31.89 9.89 11.36
N ASN A 59 32.14 10.47 10.19
CA ASN A 59 32.53 11.87 10.09
C ASN A 59 31.28 12.72 10.37
N ALA A 60 31.15 13.26 11.58
CA ALA A 60 30.17 14.31 11.84
C ALA A 60 30.70 15.60 11.21
N ASP A 61 29.89 16.26 10.37
CA ASP A 61 30.23 17.54 9.73
C ASP A 61 30.73 18.56 10.77
N LEU A 62 32.05 18.72 10.89
CA LEU A 62 32.66 19.86 11.56
C LEU A 62 32.91 20.95 10.52
N PRO A 63 32.53 22.22 10.80
CA PRO A 63 32.98 23.35 9.99
C PRO A 63 34.50 23.33 9.90
N ALA A 64 35.05 23.73 8.76
CA ALA A 64 36.47 23.62 8.40
C ALA A 64 37.48 24.33 9.34
N GLN A 65 37.06 24.87 10.48
CA GLN A 65 37.91 25.45 11.51
C GLN A 65 37.25 25.20 12.87
N ILE A 66 37.75 24.20 13.61
CA ILE A 66 37.74 23.96 15.07
C ILE A 66 38.10 22.47 15.21
N SER A 67 39.39 22.17 15.28
CA SER A 67 40.06 21.73 16.51
C SER A 67 39.57 20.38 17.02
N ALA A 68 40.51 19.44 16.98
CA ALA A 68 40.64 18.25 17.81
C ALA A 68 39.75 18.19 19.06
N VAL A 69 39.34 16.96 19.38
CA VAL A 69 38.70 16.44 20.61
C VAL A 69 37.26 15.95 20.33
N TYR A 70 37.09 14.63 20.47
CA TYR A 70 35.89 13.79 20.28
C TYR A 70 35.62 13.20 18.88
N SER A 71 36.58 12.47 18.32
CA SER A 71 36.30 11.40 17.35
C SER A 71 36.17 10.07 18.10
N THR A 72 34.95 9.59 18.37
CA THR A 72 34.75 8.24 18.91
C THR A 72 34.83 7.21 17.79
N TRP A 73 35.92 6.44 17.77
CA TRP A 73 36.08 5.31 16.87
C TRP A 73 35.29 4.11 17.38
N ASN A 74 34.45 3.50 16.54
CA ASN A 74 33.82 2.23 16.86
C ASN A 74 34.32 1.16 15.87
N LEU A 75 34.95 0.11 16.42
CA LEU A 75 35.48 -1.01 15.66
C LEU A 75 34.42 -2.11 15.58
N PHE A 76 34.05 -2.52 14.37
CA PHE A 76 33.15 -3.65 14.18
C PHE A 76 33.95 -4.91 13.84
N GLY A 77 33.76 -5.96 14.66
CA GLY A 77 34.31 -7.28 14.37
C GLY A 77 33.46 -7.97 13.31
N PHE A 78 34.06 -8.40 12.20
CA PHE A 78 33.40 -9.27 11.24
C PHE A 78 33.81 -10.70 11.57
N ASP A 79 32.85 -11.54 11.98
CA ASP A 79 33.11 -12.97 12.04
C ASP A 79 33.20 -13.48 10.59
N ALA A 80 34.36 -13.99 10.21
CA ALA A 80 34.60 -14.54 8.88
C ALA A 80 33.68 -15.74 8.58
N ASN A 81 33.14 -16.41 9.61
CA ASN A 81 32.20 -17.50 9.48
C ASN A 81 30.74 -17.03 9.30
N GLN A 82 30.43 -15.76 9.61
CA GLN A 82 29.08 -15.18 9.54
C GLN A 82 29.10 -13.73 8.99
N PRO A 83 29.61 -13.50 7.76
CA PRO A 83 29.82 -12.17 7.22
C PRO A 83 28.54 -11.36 7.02
N GLU A 84 27.42 -12.03 6.69
CA GLU A 84 26.12 -11.38 6.48
C GLU A 84 25.52 -10.81 7.79
N GLU A 85 25.72 -11.51 8.91
CA GLU A 85 25.20 -11.11 10.21
C GLU A 85 25.99 -9.91 10.78
N ALA A 86 27.31 -9.94 10.61
CA ALA A 86 28.18 -8.81 10.93
C ALA A 86 27.83 -7.56 10.11
N LEU A 87 27.57 -7.73 8.80
CA LEU A 87 27.13 -6.66 7.91
C LEU A 87 25.78 -6.06 8.35
N LYS A 88 24.80 -6.92 8.66
CA LYS A 88 23.46 -6.50 9.15
C LYS A 88 23.57 -5.69 10.45
N SER A 89 24.45 -6.12 11.37
CA SER A 89 24.73 -5.42 12.63
C SER A 89 25.36 -4.03 12.39
N CYS A 90 26.33 -3.94 11.50
CA CYS A 90 26.97 -2.67 11.13
C CYS A 90 26.00 -1.69 10.48
N LEU A 91 25.19 -2.14 9.52
CA LEU A 91 24.20 -1.29 8.84
C LEU A 91 23.11 -0.80 9.79
N SER A 92 22.64 -1.67 10.69
CA SER A 92 21.70 -1.30 11.76
C SER A 92 22.27 -0.21 12.67
N TYR A 93 23.53 -0.34 13.08
CA TYR A 93 24.22 0.66 13.89
C TYR A 93 24.35 2.01 13.15
N ILE A 94 24.80 2.00 11.90
CA ILE A 94 24.92 3.20 11.06
C ILE A 94 23.56 3.90 10.92
N GLN A 95 22.50 3.15 10.62
CA GLN A 95 21.15 3.72 10.47
C GLN A 95 20.64 4.35 11.76
N LYS A 96 20.89 3.71 12.91
CA LYS A 96 20.54 4.24 14.24
C LYS A 96 21.26 5.55 14.54
N HIS A 97 22.57 5.62 14.30
CA HIS A 97 23.37 6.80 14.62
C HIS A 97 23.20 7.95 13.62
N ARG A 98 22.85 7.67 12.35
CA ARG A 98 22.49 8.70 11.37
C ARG A 98 21.22 9.47 11.78
N LYS A 99 20.27 8.83 12.47
CA LYS A 99 19.07 9.50 13.02
C LYS A 99 19.42 10.41 14.19
N ALA A 100 20.35 10.02 15.06
CA ALA A 100 20.77 10.81 16.22
C ALA A 100 21.54 12.10 15.85
N HIS A 101 22.25 12.10 14.70
CA HIS A 101 23.08 13.23 14.25
C HIS A 101 22.41 14.17 13.22
N GLN A 102 21.17 13.90 12.78
CA GLN A 102 20.41 14.93 12.07
C GLN A 102 20.07 16.04 13.07
N LYS A 103 20.49 17.29 12.80
CA LYS A 103 20.05 18.46 13.58
C LYS A 103 18.54 18.37 13.78
N GLN A 104 18.11 18.13 15.02
CA GLN A 104 16.71 18.08 15.39
C GLN A 104 16.03 19.35 14.86
N PRO A 105 15.11 19.25 13.90
CA PRO A 105 14.43 20.42 13.39
C PRO A 105 13.73 21.09 14.56
N LYS A 106 13.79 22.42 14.64
CA LYS A 106 13.04 23.19 15.64
C LYS A 106 11.57 22.80 15.52
N HIS A 107 11.05 22.09 16.53
CA HIS A 107 9.67 21.61 16.52
C HIS A 107 8.70 22.78 16.38
N ARG A 108 7.76 22.64 15.45
CA ARG A 108 6.79 23.68 15.08
C ARG A 108 5.44 23.49 15.76
N PHE A 109 5.06 22.23 16.02
CA PHE A 109 3.81 21.86 16.68
C PHE A 109 3.96 20.50 17.36
N THR A 110 3.06 20.17 18.28
CA THR A 110 3.00 18.87 18.97
C THR A 110 1.84 18.02 18.47
N PHE A 111 1.97 16.69 18.52
CA PHE A 111 0.87 15.81 18.18
C PHE A 111 0.82 14.51 18.99
N VAL A 112 -0.36 13.90 19.02
CA VAL A 112 -0.60 12.56 19.58
C VAL A 112 -1.20 11.66 18.49
N ASP A 113 -0.65 10.47 18.32
CA ASP A 113 -1.05 9.49 17.29
C ASP A 113 -1.91 8.37 17.90
N LEU A 114 -3.23 8.45 17.71
CA LEU A 114 -4.18 7.43 18.17
C LEU A 114 -4.38 6.36 17.11
N PHE A 115 -4.53 5.10 17.52
CA PHE A 115 -4.61 3.97 16.58
C PHE A 115 -3.42 3.96 15.61
N ALA A 116 -2.23 4.16 16.17
CA ALA A 116 -1.04 4.58 15.44
C ALA A 116 -0.56 3.55 14.40
N GLY A 117 -0.90 2.27 14.59
CA GLY A 117 -0.43 1.17 13.77
C GLY A 117 1.10 1.18 13.71
N ILE A 118 1.63 1.41 12.51
CA ILE A 118 3.07 1.46 12.24
C ILE A 118 3.59 2.88 11.94
N GLY A 119 2.83 3.93 12.29
CA GLY A 119 3.27 5.33 12.19
C GLY A 119 3.02 5.99 10.84
N GLY A 120 1.96 5.59 10.14
CA GLY A 120 1.58 6.20 8.86
C GLY A 120 1.21 7.69 8.97
N PHE A 121 0.69 8.12 10.13
CA PHE A 121 0.49 9.53 10.44
C PHE A 121 1.78 10.22 10.88
N ARG A 122 2.53 9.58 11.78
CA ARG A 122 3.77 10.11 12.33
C ARG A 122 4.80 10.54 11.28
N ILE A 123 5.12 9.67 10.32
CA ILE A 123 6.18 9.93 9.31
C ILE A 123 6.00 11.30 8.62
N PRO A 124 4.84 11.60 8.00
CA PRO A 124 4.64 12.89 7.36
C PRO A 124 4.54 14.07 8.35
N LEU A 125 4.03 13.85 9.57
CA LEU A 125 3.93 14.92 10.58
C LEU A 125 5.29 15.35 11.11
N GLU A 126 6.18 14.41 11.41
CA GLU A 126 7.57 14.71 11.80
C GLU A 126 8.33 15.41 10.67
N LYS A 127 8.12 14.99 9.42
CA LYS A 127 8.67 15.67 8.24
C LYS A 127 8.22 17.13 8.12
N LEU A 128 7.04 17.48 8.64
CA LEU A 128 6.50 18.84 8.68
C LEU A 128 6.93 19.62 9.93
N GLY A 129 7.78 19.05 10.79
CA GLY A 129 8.28 19.66 12.02
C GLY A 129 7.42 19.39 13.26
N GLY A 130 6.52 18.39 13.21
CA GLY A 130 5.75 17.95 14.36
C GLY A 130 6.59 17.15 15.36
N LYS A 131 6.34 17.34 16.66
CA LYS A 131 6.87 16.49 17.74
C LYS A 131 5.78 15.52 18.20
N CYS A 132 6.02 14.22 18.07
CA CYS A 132 5.14 13.20 18.66
C CYS A 132 5.31 13.24 20.19
N LEU A 133 4.21 13.43 20.92
CA LEU A 133 4.20 13.39 22.40
C LEU A 133 3.93 11.97 22.92
N GLY A 134 3.09 11.22 22.19
CA GLY A 134 2.74 9.85 22.54
C GLY A 134 1.88 9.20 21.47
N PHE A 135 1.77 7.88 21.57
CA PHE A 135 1.01 7.07 20.63
C PHE A 135 0.16 6.02 21.34
N SER A 136 -0.97 5.65 20.74
CA SER A 136 -1.89 4.62 21.24
C SER A 136 -2.06 3.52 20.19
N GLU A 137 -1.73 2.29 20.55
CA GLU A 137 -1.89 1.07 19.74
C GLU A 137 -2.06 -0.14 20.66
N ILE A 138 -2.76 -1.18 20.19
CA ILE A 138 -3.03 -2.41 20.96
C ILE A 138 -2.44 -3.66 20.31
N ASP A 139 -2.17 -3.64 19.00
CA ASP A 139 -1.52 -4.74 18.29
C ASP A 139 -0.03 -4.78 18.64
N LYS A 140 0.36 -5.79 19.41
CA LYS A 140 1.75 -5.97 19.90
C LYS A 140 2.80 -5.90 18.79
N LYS A 141 2.50 -6.42 17.59
CA LYS A 141 3.45 -6.43 16.47
C LYS A 141 3.56 -5.06 15.81
N ALA A 142 2.43 -4.34 15.71
CA ALA A 142 2.43 -2.95 15.27
C ALA A 142 3.22 -2.07 16.25
N ILE A 143 3.00 -2.23 17.56
CA ILE A 143 3.77 -1.53 18.61
C ILE A 143 5.28 -1.79 18.45
N GLU A 144 5.69 -3.05 18.32
CA GLU A 144 7.10 -3.41 18.12
C GLU A 144 7.69 -2.71 16.88
N THR A 145 6.95 -2.76 15.76
CA THR A 145 7.38 -2.11 14.51
C THR A 145 7.47 -0.59 14.66
N TYR A 146 6.50 0.03 15.33
CA TYR A 146 6.48 1.46 15.61
C TYR A 146 7.69 1.85 16.46
N LYS A 147 7.91 1.16 17.59
CA LYS A 147 9.03 1.42 18.50
C LYS A 147 10.38 1.31 17.80
N ASN A 148 10.58 0.27 16.99
CA ASN A 148 11.84 0.05 16.26
C ASN A 148 12.17 1.19 15.27
N ASN A 149 11.15 1.89 14.75
CA ASN A 149 11.36 2.96 13.80
C ASN A 149 11.57 4.33 14.46
N PHE A 150 10.92 4.57 15.59
CA PHE A 150 10.77 5.93 16.09
C PHE A 150 11.23 6.16 17.53
N LEU A 151 11.24 5.14 18.38
CA LEU A 151 11.68 5.32 19.76
C LEU A 151 13.17 4.97 19.88
N ASP A 152 13.93 5.88 20.50
CA ASP A 152 15.27 5.57 20.96
C ASP A 152 15.19 5.04 22.40
N PRO A 153 15.66 3.81 22.69
CA PRO A 153 15.76 3.29 24.05
C PRO A 153 16.56 4.19 25.01
N GLN A 154 17.43 5.05 24.48
CA GLN A 154 18.29 5.93 25.27
C GLN A 154 17.65 7.29 25.59
N ASN A 155 16.56 7.67 24.94
CA ASN A 155 15.85 8.92 25.22
C ASN A 155 14.32 8.76 25.07
N PRO A 156 13.61 8.27 26.11
CA PRO A 156 12.19 7.94 26.04
C PRO A 156 11.29 9.16 26.31
N ASP A 157 11.47 10.25 25.55
CA ASP A 157 10.63 11.45 25.67
C ASP A 157 9.17 11.22 25.22
N GLU A 158 8.88 10.09 24.57
CA GLU A 158 7.56 9.75 24.02
C GLU A 158 6.89 8.60 24.78
N LEU A 159 5.60 8.76 25.10
CA LEU A 159 4.83 7.79 25.88
C LEU A 159 4.01 6.84 25.00
N GLU A 160 4.09 5.54 25.29
CA GLU A 160 3.09 4.56 24.86
C GLU A 160 1.86 4.67 25.76
N LEU A 161 0.75 5.11 25.18
CA LEU A 161 -0.49 5.42 25.89
C LEU A 161 -1.37 4.18 26.11
N GLY A 162 -1.11 3.07 25.41
CA GLY A 162 -1.92 1.85 25.49
C GLY A 162 -3.27 2.00 24.79
N SER A 163 -4.33 1.33 25.30
CA SER A 163 -5.65 1.31 24.65
C SER A 163 -6.41 2.63 24.80
N VAL A 164 -6.89 3.18 23.68
CA VAL A 164 -7.80 4.35 23.63
C VAL A 164 -8.99 4.25 24.59
N THR A 165 -9.54 3.05 24.78
CA THR A 165 -10.70 2.79 25.68
C THR A 165 -10.41 3.11 27.15
N ASN A 166 -9.13 3.03 27.54
CA ASN A 166 -8.70 3.21 28.93
C ASN A 166 -8.06 4.59 29.14
N LEU A 167 -7.88 5.36 28.07
CA LEU A 167 -7.32 6.70 28.13
C LEU A 167 -8.38 7.68 28.62
N SER A 168 -8.07 8.40 29.67
CA SER A 168 -8.84 9.55 30.14
C SER A 168 -8.25 10.83 29.51
N LYS A 169 -7.86 11.81 30.33
CA LYS A 169 -7.11 12.97 29.85
C LYS A 169 -5.69 12.53 29.51
N LEU A 170 -5.17 12.98 28.38
CA LEU A 170 -3.80 12.68 27.98
C LEU A 170 -2.82 13.39 28.93
N PRO A 171 -1.67 12.80 29.24
CA PRO A 171 -0.73 13.32 30.25
C PRO A 171 0.13 14.48 29.70
N PHE A 172 -0.40 15.26 28.77
CA PHE A 172 0.33 16.32 28.08
C PHE A 172 -0.38 17.66 28.22
N GLU A 173 0.41 18.70 28.42
CA GLU A 173 -0.06 20.07 28.32
C GLU A 173 0.05 20.53 26.87
N ASN A 174 -0.94 21.29 26.39
CA ASN A 174 -0.94 21.95 25.07
C ASN A 174 -0.68 21.00 23.88
N ILE A 175 -1.73 20.32 23.43
CA ILE A 175 -1.70 19.47 22.24
C ILE A 175 -2.15 20.29 21.03
N ASP A 176 -1.31 20.40 20.00
CA ASP A 176 -1.69 21.12 18.78
C ASP A 176 -2.56 20.25 17.85
N LEU A 177 -2.24 18.96 17.77
CA LEU A 177 -2.88 18.03 16.84
C LEU A 177 -3.11 16.65 17.45
N ILE A 178 -4.33 16.11 17.30
CA ILE A 178 -4.59 14.68 17.51
C ILE A 178 -4.88 14.01 16.17
N VAL A 179 -4.27 12.87 15.89
CA VAL A 179 -4.50 12.11 14.65
C VAL A 179 -4.92 10.68 14.94
N GLY A 180 -5.53 10.01 13.96
CA GLY A 180 -5.72 8.56 14.06
C GLY A 180 -6.55 7.91 12.95
N GLY A 181 -6.21 6.65 12.65
CA GLY A 181 -6.97 5.79 11.74
C GLY A 181 -8.04 5.00 12.49
N VAL A 182 -9.22 5.58 12.68
CA VAL A 182 -10.24 4.99 13.57
C VAL A 182 -10.76 3.67 12.96
N PRO A 183 -10.73 2.55 13.69
CA PRO A 183 -11.09 1.24 13.15
C PRO A 183 -12.50 1.20 12.51
N CYS A 184 -12.59 0.62 11.30
CA CYS A 184 -13.79 0.62 10.45
C CYS A 184 -14.71 -0.61 10.60
N GLN A 185 -14.71 -1.26 11.75
CA GLN A 185 -15.16 -2.66 11.80
C GLN A 185 -16.69 -2.88 11.70
N SER A 186 -17.50 -1.83 11.62
CA SER A 186 -18.97 -1.89 11.46
C SER A 186 -19.50 -1.45 10.08
N TRP A 187 -18.66 -0.97 9.14
CA TRP A 187 -19.18 -0.27 7.95
C TRP A 187 -18.97 -0.97 6.60
N SER A 188 -18.48 -2.22 6.59
CA SER A 188 -18.34 -3.03 5.37
C SER A 188 -19.49 -4.00 5.17
N VAL A 189 -20.29 -3.78 4.11
CA VAL A 189 -21.15 -4.61 3.23
C VAL A 189 -21.64 -6.04 3.63
N ALA A 190 -21.25 -6.66 4.73
CA ALA A 190 -21.79 -7.94 5.19
C ALA A 190 -21.87 -8.00 6.73
N GLY A 191 -23.08 -7.84 7.28
CA GLY A 191 -23.42 -8.29 8.64
C GLY A 191 -24.12 -7.27 9.53
N LYS A 192 -25.44 -7.38 9.60
CA LYS A 192 -26.39 -6.88 10.64
C LYS A 192 -26.31 -5.40 11.03
N MET A 193 -27.35 -4.67 10.64
CA MET A 193 -27.74 -3.33 11.09
C MET A 193 -27.71 -3.19 12.63
N ARG A 194 -26.60 -2.72 13.21
CA ARG A 194 -26.50 -2.46 14.65
C ARG A 194 -25.77 -1.17 15.05
N GLY A 195 -25.55 -0.23 14.12
CA GLY A 195 -25.14 1.15 14.46
C GLY A 195 -24.12 1.28 15.60
N PHE A 196 -24.42 2.14 16.58
CA PHE A 196 -23.63 2.40 17.79
C PHE A 196 -23.79 1.36 18.92
N ASP A 197 -24.68 0.37 18.76
CA ASP A 197 -24.84 -0.74 19.74
C ASP A 197 -23.75 -1.82 19.59
N ASP A 198 -22.90 -1.71 18.56
CA ASP A 198 -21.71 -2.52 18.41
C ASP A 198 -20.61 -2.00 19.37
N PRO A 199 -19.90 -2.88 20.12
CA PRO A 199 -18.74 -2.51 20.94
C PRO A 199 -17.69 -1.64 20.22
N ARG A 200 -17.73 -1.59 18.89
CA ARG A 200 -16.79 -0.90 18.00
C ARG A 200 -17.28 0.48 17.52
N GLY A 201 -18.58 0.79 17.64
CA GLY A 201 -19.11 2.16 17.54
C GLY A 201 -18.61 3.04 18.71
N LYS A 202 -18.30 2.40 19.84
CA LYS A 202 -17.69 3.02 21.02
C LYS A 202 -16.33 3.65 20.76
N LEU A 203 -15.56 3.18 19.79
CA LEU A 203 -14.24 3.77 19.51
C LEU A 203 -14.35 5.21 18.97
N TRP A 204 -15.42 5.54 18.25
CA TRP A 204 -15.69 6.92 17.88
C TRP A 204 -16.08 7.75 19.10
N GLU A 205 -16.88 7.21 20.02
CA GLU A 205 -17.21 7.87 21.29
C GLU A 205 -15.96 8.12 22.14
N ASP A 206 -15.07 7.14 22.27
CA ASP A 206 -13.78 7.29 22.96
C ASP A 206 -12.90 8.33 22.28
N THR A 207 -12.87 8.36 20.94
CA THR A 207 -12.11 9.36 20.18
C THR A 207 -12.67 10.76 20.44
N ILE A 208 -13.98 10.94 20.40
CA ILE A 208 -14.66 12.21 20.69
C ILE A 208 -14.37 12.64 22.13
N ARG A 209 -14.49 11.72 23.09
CA ARG A 209 -14.20 11.95 24.51
C ARG A 209 -12.75 12.39 24.75
N ILE A 210 -11.78 11.77 24.07
CA ILE A 210 -10.38 12.19 24.16
C ILE A 210 -10.20 13.61 23.60
N VAL A 211 -10.79 13.93 22.45
CA VAL A 211 -10.73 15.29 21.90
C VAL A 211 -11.41 16.30 22.85
N GLU A 212 -12.53 15.95 23.45
CA GLU A 212 -13.27 16.78 24.40
C GLU A 212 -12.44 17.11 25.65
N LEU A 213 -11.81 16.12 26.26
CA LEU A 213 -11.04 16.27 27.50
C LEU A 213 -9.70 17.00 27.31
N ASN A 214 -9.14 16.96 26.10
CA ASN A 214 -7.80 17.48 25.81
C ASN A 214 -7.81 18.76 24.98
N GLN A 215 -8.92 19.07 24.31
CA GLN A 215 -9.14 20.29 23.52
C GLN A 215 -7.95 20.65 22.60
N PRO A 216 -7.43 19.73 21.75
CA PRO A 216 -6.35 20.09 20.84
C PRO A 216 -6.73 21.24 19.90
N LYS A 217 -5.75 21.98 19.35
CA LYS A 217 -6.07 23.03 18.36
C LYS A 217 -6.78 22.43 17.14
N THR A 218 -6.36 21.24 16.73
CA THR A 218 -6.89 20.53 15.55
C THR A 218 -6.90 19.01 15.72
N PHE A 219 -7.64 18.31 14.87
CA PHE A 219 -7.52 16.87 14.71
C PHE A 219 -7.63 16.42 13.25
N ILE A 220 -7.04 15.25 12.92
CA ILE A 220 -7.19 14.57 11.63
C ILE A 220 -7.51 13.09 11.88
N PHE A 221 -8.73 12.66 11.55
CA PHE A 221 -9.11 11.26 11.60
C PHE A 221 -9.32 10.69 10.20
N GLU A 222 -8.97 9.41 10.02
CA GLU A 222 -9.14 8.68 8.77
C GLU A 222 -10.05 7.47 8.94
N ASN A 223 -10.83 7.16 7.90
CA ASN A 223 -11.65 5.96 7.84
C ASN A 223 -11.90 5.49 6.40
N VAL A 224 -12.47 4.29 6.21
CA VAL A 224 -12.73 3.75 4.87
C VAL A 224 -13.85 4.52 4.14
N LYS A 225 -13.80 4.49 2.81
CA LYS A 225 -14.83 5.06 1.92
C LYS A 225 -16.27 4.70 2.31
N GLY A 226 -16.50 3.50 2.81
CA GLY A 226 -17.83 3.03 3.22
C GLY A 226 -18.52 3.94 4.24
N LEU A 227 -17.79 4.74 5.04
CA LEU A 227 -18.39 5.67 6.00
C LEU A 227 -19.19 6.80 5.30
N ILE A 228 -18.87 7.16 4.05
CA ILE A 228 -19.62 8.16 3.28
C ILE A 228 -20.74 7.55 2.41
N ASP A 229 -20.91 6.21 2.42
CA ASP A 229 -22.00 5.57 1.67
C ASP A 229 -23.37 6.10 2.16
N PRO A 230 -24.39 6.23 1.27
CA PRO A 230 -25.72 6.70 1.66
C PRO A 230 -26.35 5.95 2.84
N ARG A 231 -26.04 4.66 3.00
CA ARG A 231 -26.52 3.80 4.09
C ARG A 231 -25.95 4.19 5.46
N ASN A 232 -24.82 4.87 5.52
CA ASN A 232 -24.10 5.25 6.74
C ASN A 232 -24.16 6.78 6.99
N LYS A 233 -24.98 7.50 6.22
CA LYS A 233 -25.09 8.97 6.27
C LYS A 233 -25.41 9.48 7.67
N GLU A 234 -26.32 8.83 8.38
CA GLU A 234 -26.72 9.19 9.74
C GLU A 234 -25.54 9.05 10.72
N SER A 235 -24.75 7.98 10.59
CA SER A 235 -23.61 7.74 11.46
C SER A 235 -22.49 8.76 11.25
N LEU A 236 -22.18 9.10 9.99
CA LEU A 236 -21.23 10.19 9.70
C LEU A 236 -21.74 11.53 10.22
N HIS A 237 -23.04 11.80 10.07
CA HIS A 237 -23.65 13.03 10.59
C HIS A 237 -23.53 13.14 12.12
N LEU A 238 -23.79 12.05 12.85
CA LEU A 238 -23.64 12.00 14.30
C LEU A 238 -22.19 12.24 14.74
N ILE A 239 -21.21 11.63 14.06
CA ILE A 239 -19.77 11.86 14.35
C ILE A 239 -19.44 13.35 14.19
N VAL A 240 -19.85 13.96 13.08
CA VAL A 240 -19.60 15.39 12.81
C VAL A 240 -20.27 16.27 13.87
N GLN A 241 -21.55 16.04 14.15
CA GLN A 241 -22.28 16.82 15.15
C GLN A 241 -21.68 16.69 16.55
N SER A 242 -21.18 15.53 16.93
CA SER A 242 -20.55 15.33 18.24
C SER A 242 -19.28 16.14 18.39
N PHE A 243 -18.44 16.23 17.34
CA PHE A 243 -17.28 17.12 17.35
C PHE A 243 -17.66 18.60 17.34
N GLU A 244 -18.72 18.98 16.60
CA GLU A 244 -19.23 20.36 16.60
C GLU A 244 -19.75 20.78 17.97
N LYS A 245 -20.46 19.89 18.68
CA LYS A 245 -20.94 20.13 20.06
C LYS A 245 -19.83 20.43 21.05
N ILE A 246 -18.65 19.84 20.87
CA ILE A 246 -17.48 20.07 21.74
C ILE A 246 -16.57 21.21 21.23
N GLY A 247 -17.06 22.04 20.31
CA GLY A 247 -16.43 23.31 19.93
C GLY A 247 -15.53 23.27 18.70
N TYR A 248 -15.72 22.34 17.76
CA TYR A 248 -14.90 22.23 16.54
C TYR A 248 -15.69 22.55 15.28
N VAL A 249 -15.04 23.22 14.34
CA VAL A 249 -15.49 23.31 12.94
C VAL A 249 -14.93 22.11 12.19
N VAL A 250 -15.82 21.26 11.67
CA VAL A 250 -15.45 19.98 11.06
C VAL A 250 -15.64 19.99 9.56
N LYS A 251 -14.65 19.49 8.82
CA LYS A 251 -14.72 19.25 7.38
C LYS A 251 -14.25 17.85 7.07
N TYR A 252 -14.87 17.21 6.08
CA TYR A 252 -14.42 15.90 5.61
C TYR A 252 -14.38 15.82 4.09
N LYS A 253 -13.51 14.96 3.55
CA LYS A 253 -13.38 14.73 2.10
C LYS A 253 -12.90 13.31 1.82
N LEU A 254 -13.41 12.72 0.75
CA LEU A 254 -12.88 11.49 0.18
C LEU A 254 -11.64 11.81 -0.64
N LEU A 255 -10.50 11.22 -0.26
CA LEU A 255 -9.22 11.40 -0.95
C LEU A 255 -8.70 10.03 -1.41
N ASN A 256 -8.04 10.01 -2.56
CA ASN A 256 -7.46 8.79 -3.14
C ASN A 256 -5.94 8.90 -3.20
N SER A 257 -5.21 7.92 -2.70
CA SER A 257 -3.74 7.88 -2.79
C SER A 257 -3.19 8.11 -4.20
N TYR A 258 -3.95 7.70 -5.23
CA TYR A 258 -3.64 8.00 -6.63
C TYR A 258 -3.43 9.49 -6.92
N ASP A 259 -4.28 10.34 -6.35
CA ASP A 259 -4.24 11.79 -6.57
C ASP A 259 -3.06 12.46 -5.81
N PHE A 260 -2.34 11.69 -4.98
CA PHE A 260 -1.18 12.10 -4.16
C PHE A 260 0.12 11.40 -4.60
N GLY A 261 0.16 10.89 -5.84
CA GLY A 261 1.40 10.45 -6.48
C GLY A 261 1.79 9.01 -6.20
N LEU A 262 0.88 8.20 -5.64
CA LEU A 262 1.08 6.76 -5.47
C LEU A 262 0.31 6.00 -6.56
N PRO A 263 0.81 4.88 -7.12
CA PRO A 263 0.09 4.14 -8.14
C PRO A 263 -0.90 3.19 -7.46
N GLN A 264 -1.78 3.72 -6.60
CA GLN A 264 -2.69 2.92 -5.78
C GLN A 264 -4.08 3.57 -5.72
N ASN A 265 -5.11 2.78 -6.06
CA ASN A 265 -6.50 3.14 -5.84
C ASN A 265 -6.87 2.85 -4.39
N ARG A 266 -6.65 3.83 -3.50
CA ARG A 266 -7.02 3.75 -2.08
C ARG A 266 -7.77 4.99 -1.68
N GLU A 267 -9.10 4.88 -1.74
CA GLU A 267 -10.02 5.92 -1.31
C GLU A 267 -10.30 5.82 0.18
N ARG A 268 -10.08 6.91 0.91
CA ARG A 268 -10.35 7.06 2.35
C ARG A 268 -10.98 8.40 2.65
N ILE A 269 -11.88 8.43 3.62
CA ILE A 269 -12.44 9.67 4.14
C ILE A 269 -11.48 10.22 5.18
N TYR A 270 -11.14 11.50 5.06
CA TYR A 270 -10.39 12.25 6.06
C TYR A 270 -11.33 13.26 6.68
N ILE A 271 -11.38 13.30 8.01
CA ILE A 271 -12.20 14.18 8.83
C ILE A 271 -11.23 15.09 9.60
N VAL A 272 -11.29 16.38 9.32
CA VAL A 272 -10.45 17.41 9.95
C VAL A 272 -11.34 18.29 10.80
N GLY A 273 -10.99 18.43 12.08
CA GLY A 273 -11.62 19.39 12.99
C GLY A 273 -10.64 20.47 13.39
N ILE A 274 -11.13 21.69 13.46
CA ILE A 274 -10.37 22.86 13.93
C ILE A 274 -11.18 23.49 15.06
N ARG A 275 -10.57 23.68 16.21
CA ARG A 275 -11.25 24.29 17.36
C ARG A 275 -11.72 25.71 16.99
N ALA A 276 -12.92 26.08 17.41
CA ALA A 276 -13.64 27.24 16.89
C ALA A 276 -12.83 28.56 16.98
N ASP A 277 -12.06 28.75 18.05
CA ASP A 277 -11.18 29.91 18.26
C ASP A 277 -10.06 30.04 17.21
N TYR A 278 -9.60 28.93 16.64
CA TYR A 278 -8.63 28.92 15.54
C TYR A 278 -9.30 28.99 14.17
N ALA A 279 -10.49 28.39 14.03
CA ALA A 279 -11.24 28.38 12.76
C ALA A 279 -11.70 29.79 12.33
N LEU A 280 -11.98 30.68 13.28
CA LEU A 280 -12.37 32.06 12.99
C LEU A 280 -11.26 32.87 12.28
N LYS A 281 -10.00 32.48 12.48
CA LYS A 281 -8.83 33.20 11.94
C LYS A 281 -8.37 32.68 10.58
N ASN A 282 -8.79 31.47 10.20
CA ASN A 282 -8.20 30.73 9.09
C ASN A 282 -9.21 29.81 8.38
N THR A 283 -9.15 29.75 7.06
CA THR A 283 -10.08 28.92 6.27
C THR A 283 -9.41 27.67 5.72
N PHE A 284 -9.53 26.54 6.43
CA PHE A 284 -9.00 25.26 5.95
C PHE A 284 -9.73 24.77 4.69
N ARG A 285 -8.96 24.31 3.70
CA ARG A 285 -9.44 23.59 2.53
C ARG A 285 -8.55 22.36 2.32
N PHE A 286 -9.17 21.24 1.97
CA PHE A 286 -8.39 20.05 1.60
C PHE A 286 -7.49 20.34 0.39
N PRO A 287 -6.31 19.69 0.30
CA PRO A 287 -5.37 19.88 -0.80
C PRO A 287 -6.01 19.62 -2.17
N GLU A 288 -5.46 20.29 -3.19
CA GLU A 288 -5.83 20.10 -4.59
C GLU A 288 -5.03 18.96 -5.23
N ASN A 289 -5.71 18.15 -6.02
CA ASN A 289 -5.19 16.93 -6.64
C ASN A 289 -4.23 17.25 -7.82
N LYS A 290 -2.92 17.34 -7.60
CA LYS A 290 -1.94 17.69 -8.65
C LYS A 290 -0.60 16.94 -8.58
N ALA A 291 -0.54 15.79 -7.90
CA ALA A 291 0.70 15.02 -7.90
C ALA A 291 1.02 14.45 -9.29
N LYS A 292 2.32 14.37 -9.62
CA LYS A 292 2.79 13.64 -10.80
C LYS A 292 2.40 12.17 -10.64
N LYS A 293 1.89 11.56 -11.72
CA LYS A 293 1.54 10.14 -11.74
C LYS A 293 2.80 9.29 -11.59
N SER A 294 2.73 8.29 -10.73
CA SER A 294 3.71 7.22 -10.63
C SER A 294 3.17 5.93 -11.25
N TYR A 295 4.08 4.98 -11.47
CA TYR A 295 3.83 3.74 -12.19
C TYR A 295 4.40 2.55 -11.41
N LEU A 296 3.90 1.34 -11.69
CA LEU A 296 4.34 0.14 -10.97
C LEU A 296 5.82 -0.17 -11.20
N TYR A 297 6.38 0.08 -12.39
CA TYR A 297 7.82 -0.12 -12.63
C TYR A 297 8.71 0.75 -11.72
N GLU A 298 8.21 1.87 -11.20
CA GLU A 298 8.95 2.71 -10.25
C GLU A 298 8.93 2.14 -8.81
N ILE A 299 8.04 1.18 -8.55
CA ILE A 299 7.75 0.65 -7.21
C ILE A 299 8.22 -0.80 -7.06
N ILE A 300 8.04 -1.61 -8.10
CA ILE A 300 8.31 -3.05 -8.10
C ILE A 300 9.78 -3.30 -8.41
N GLU A 301 10.42 -4.12 -7.57
CA GLU A 301 11.84 -4.43 -7.67
C GLU A 301 12.13 -5.30 -8.91
N GLY A 302 13.20 -4.94 -9.62
CA GLY A 302 13.64 -5.63 -10.84
C GLY A 302 12.95 -5.18 -12.14
N LEU A 303 12.02 -4.21 -12.06
CA LEU A 303 11.42 -3.60 -13.25
C LEU A 303 12.19 -2.33 -13.64
N GLU A 304 13.29 -2.46 -14.38
CA GLU A 304 13.97 -1.30 -14.95
C GLU A 304 13.10 -0.65 -16.03
N ASP A 305 13.20 0.68 -16.20
CA ASP A 305 12.41 1.54 -17.11
C ASP A 305 12.72 1.20 -18.59
N GLN A 306 12.39 -0.01 -19.02
CA GLN A 306 12.33 -0.38 -20.42
C GLN A 306 11.15 0.36 -21.00
N ASN A 307 11.33 1.20 -22.03
CA ASN A 307 10.29 1.94 -22.78
C ASN A 307 8.82 1.41 -22.72
N TYR A 308 8.18 1.40 -21.55
CA TYR A 308 6.87 0.77 -21.36
C TYR A 308 5.74 1.73 -21.73
N ARG A 309 6.11 2.99 -21.99
CA ARG A 309 5.21 4.05 -22.42
C ARG A 309 5.09 4.05 -23.93
N THR A 310 4.20 3.20 -24.43
CA THR A 310 3.69 3.33 -25.79
C THR A 310 2.33 4.02 -25.77
N LYS A 311 2.08 4.87 -26.78
CA LYS A 311 0.77 5.48 -26.99
C LYS A 311 -0.20 4.37 -27.37
N LYS A 312 -1.17 4.10 -26.50
CA LYS A 312 -2.22 3.11 -26.79
C LYS A 312 -3.15 3.60 -27.88
N GLU A 313 -3.51 2.69 -28.77
CA GLU A 313 -4.53 2.96 -29.78
C GLU A 313 -5.90 3.05 -29.12
N LYS A 314 -6.74 3.95 -29.66
CA LYS A 314 -8.13 4.03 -29.23
C LYS A 314 -8.90 2.88 -29.87
N ILE A 315 -9.63 2.14 -29.04
CA ILE A 315 -10.53 1.08 -29.48
C ILE A 315 -11.97 1.51 -29.27
N GLU A 316 -12.85 1.08 -30.19
CA GLU A 316 -14.29 1.20 -29.97
C GLU A 316 -14.68 0.37 -28.74
N PRO A 317 -15.50 0.91 -27.81
CA PRO A 317 -15.91 0.23 -26.59
C PRO A 317 -16.95 -0.86 -26.91
N ARG A 318 -16.56 -1.92 -27.62
CA ARG A 318 -17.43 -3.06 -27.96
C ARG A 318 -16.97 -4.33 -27.26
N ASP A 319 -17.92 -5.15 -26.82
CA ASP A 319 -17.63 -6.46 -26.23
C ASP A 319 -17.37 -7.51 -27.31
N LEU A 320 -17.02 -8.74 -26.92
CA LEU A 320 -16.79 -9.84 -27.87
C LEU A 320 -18.04 -10.21 -28.71
N PHE A 321 -19.20 -9.63 -28.42
CA PHE A 321 -20.44 -9.84 -29.17
C PHE A 321 -20.82 -8.62 -30.02
N GLY A 322 -19.97 -7.60 -30.09
CA GLY A 322 -20.20 -6.36 -30.87
C GLY A 322 -21.08 -5.32 -30.14
N GLU A 323 -21.54 -5.62 -28.93
CA GLU A 323 -22.39 -4.74 -28.13
C GLU A 323 -21.57 -3.65 -27.44
N LYS A 324 -22.16 -2.48 -27.18
CA LYS A 324 -21.45 -1.39 -26.50
C LYS A 324 -21.13 -1.79 -25.05
N VAL A 325 -19.84 -1.79 -24.71
CA VAL A 325 -19.36 -1.98 -23.34
C VAL A 325 -19.87 -0.82 -22.49
N PRO A 326 -20.64 -1.07 -21.42
CA PRO A 326 -21.09 -0.01 -20.54
C PRO A 326 -19.89 0.68 -19.91
N ALA A 327 -19.96 2.00 -19.77
CA ALA A 327 -18.90 2.75 -19.10
C ALA A 327 -18.65 2.17 -17.70
N SER A 328 -17.39 1.92 -17.38
CA SER A 328 -17.04 1.37 -16.07
C SER A 328 -17.42 2.33 -14.96
N ARG A 329 -17.92 1.79 -13.85
CA ARG A 329 -18.14 2.55 -12.61
C ARG A 329 -16.84 2.88 -11.87
N ASN A 330 -15.71 2.30 -12.29
CA ASN A 330 -14.41 2.49 -11.64
C ASN A 330 -13.54 3.38 -12.53
N ARG A 331 -13.01 4.48 -11.97
CA ARG A 331 -12.28 5.54 -12.70
C ARG A 331 -11.00 5.09 -13.44
N PHE A 332 -10.62 3.82 -13.30
CA PHE A 332 -9.36 3.26 -13.78
C PHE A 332 -9.52 2.19 -14.87
N GLN A 333 -10.73 1.69 -15.11
CA GLN A 333 -10.97 0.84 -16.27
C GLN A 333 -11.18 1.74 -17.48
N LYS A 334 -10.35 1.53 -18.50
CA LYS A 334 -10.43 2.27 -19.75
C LYS A 334 -11.53 1.69 -20.60
N THR A 335 -12.37 2.53 -21.17
CA THR A 335 -13.46 2.09 -22.06
C THR A 335 -13.03 2.11 -23.52
N ASN A 336 -12.11 3.00 -23.88
CA ASN A 336 -11.72 3.30 -25.26
C ASN A 336 -10.24 3.03 -25.55
N GLU A 337 -9.53 2.32 -24.67
CA GLU A 337 -8.15 1.87 -24.88
C GLU A 337 -7.92 0.59 -24.05
N LEU A 338 -6.85 -0.14 -24.36
CA LEU A 338 -6.49 -1.35 -23.62
C LEU A 338 -6.15 -1.01 -22.17
N ASN A 339 -6.59 -1.83 -21.19
CA ASN A 339 -6.21 -1.63 -19.79
C ASN A 339 -4.72 -1.95 -19.58
N ASP A 340 -4.14 -1.46 -18.48
CA ASP A 340 -2.81 -1.86 -17.99
C ASP A 340 -2.85 -3.05 -17.03
N PHE A 341 -3.93 -3.82 -17.08
CA PHE A 341 -4.13 -5.02 -16.27
C PHE A 341 -5.10 -5.97 -16.95
N PHE A 342 -4.97 -7.25 -16.61
CA PHE A 342 -5.87 -8.32 -17.03
C PHE A 342 -6.71 -8.81 -15.86
N VAL A 343 -7.97 -9.18 -16.14
CA VAL A 343 -8.92 -9.70 -15.15
C VAL A 343 -9.23 -11.16 -15.47
N PHE A 344 -9.09 -12.04 -14.49
CA PHE A 344 -9.39 -13.46 -14.59
C PHE A 344 -10.84 -13.72 -14.12
N CYS A 345 -11.74 -14.01 -15.05
CA CYS A 345 -13.17 -14.09 -14.74
C CYS A 345 -13.98 -14.82 -15.81
N ASP A 346 -14.70 -15.89 -15.43
CA ASP A 346 -15.55 -16.66 -16.36
C ASP A 346 -16.97 -16.11 -16.50
N THR A 347 -17.37 -15.10 -15.71
CA THR A 347 -18.77 -14.64 -15.69
C THR A 347 -19.00 -13.28 -16.32
N ARG A 348 -17.92 -12.57 -16.64
CA ARG A 348 -17.93 -11.25 -17.26
C ARG A 348 -16.86 -11.21 -18.32
N ASN A 349 -17.03 -10.30 -19.26
CA ASN A 349 -16.16 -10.18 -20.39
C ASN A 349 -15.73 -8.72 -20.59
N GLY A 350 -14.57 -8.53 -21.18
CA GLY A 350 -13.93 -7.25 -21.41
C GLY A 350 -12.67 -7.42 -22.25
N HIS A 351 -12.16 -6.31 -22.77
CA HIS A 351 -11.00 -6.29 -23.67
C HIS A 351 -9.69 -6.82 -23.08
N THR A 352 -9.58 -6.88 -21.75
CA THR A 352 -8.46 -7.52 -21.03
C THR A 352 -8.94 -8.59 -20.06
N THR A 353 -10.06 -9.25 -20.36
CA THR A 353 -10.52 -10.41 -19.59
C THR A 353 -9.90 -11.69 -20.13
N ILE A 354 -9.40 -12.52 -19.21
CA ILE A 354 -8.93 -13.88 -19.47
C ILE A 354 -9.91 -14.85 -18.81
N HIS A 355 -10.43 -15.78 -19.60
CA HIS A 355 -11.32 -16.84 -19.13
C HIS A 355 -10.54 -18.12 -18.86
N SER A 356 -11.13 -19.06 -18.12
CA SER A 356 -10.52 -20.36 -17.83
C SER A 356 -10.26 -21.16 -19.11
N TRP A 357 -11.18 -21.08 -20.08
CA TRP A 357 -11.01 -21.70 -21.40
C TRP A 357 -9.97 -21.00 -22.30
N ASP A 358 -9.47 -19.81 -21.95
CA ASP A 358 -8.37 -19.18 -22.68
C ASP A 358 -6.99 -19.75 -22.25
N ILE A 359 -6.91 -20.33 -21.05
CA ILE A 359 -5.66 -20.83 -20.45
C ILE A 359 -5.61 -22.36 -20.31
N ILE A 360 -6.77 -23.02 -20.33
CA ILE A 360 -6.90 -24.47 -20.42
C ILE A 360 -6.99 -24.84 -21.89
N GLU A 361 -6.38 -25.97 -22.28
CA GLU A 361 -6.51 -26.47 -23.65
C GLU A 361 -7.97 -26.77 -23.97
N THR A 362 -8.53 -26.00 -24.91
CA THR A 362 -9.92 -26.10 -25.35
C THR A 362 -10.01 -25.99 -26.87
N THR A 363 -10.96 -26.72 -27.43
CA THR A 363 -11.34 -26.61 -28.85
C THR A 363 -12.15 -25.33 -29.08
N GLU A 364 -12.19 -24.86 -30.33
CA GLU A 364 -13.03 -23.71 -30.69
C GLU A 364 -14.52 -23.95 -30.38
N ARG A 365 -14.96 -25.21 -30.49
CA ARG A 365 -16.32 -25.63 -30.14
C ARG A 365 -16.61 -25.48 -28.65
N GLU A 366 -15.69 -25.89 -27.79
CA GLU A 366 -15.80 -25.71 -26.33
C GLU A 366 -15.85 -24.22 -25.95
N LYS A 367 -15.03 -23.38 -26.61
CA LYS A 367 -15.04 -21.92 -26.40
C LYS A 367 -16.37 -21.30 -26.83
N GLU A 368 -16.92 -21.72 -27.97
CA GLU A 368 -18.24 -21.28 -28.45
C GLU A 368 -19.34 -21.56 -27.40
N ILE A 369 -19.37 -22.77 -26.83
CA ILE A 369 -20.31 -23.16 -25.78
C ILE A 369 -20.18 -22.24 -24.56
N CYS A 370 -18.95 -22.01 -24.09
CA CYS A 370 -18.68 -21.14 -22.94
C CYS A 370 -19.15 -19.70 -23.20
N LEU A 371 -18.86 -19.15 -24.38
CA LEU A 371 -19.29 -17.81 -24.78
C LEU A 371 -20.82 -17.70 -24.86
N MET A 372 -21.51 -18.73 -25.36
CA MET A 372 -22.98 -18.76 -25.39
C MET A 372 -23.58 -18.79 -23.99
N ILE A 373 -23.01 -19.55 -23.05
CA ILE A 373 -23.41 -19.54 -21.65
C ILE A 373 -23.21 -18.14 -21.04
N LEU A 374 -22.02 -17.55 -21.21
CA LEU A 374 -21.65 -16.24 -20.67
C LEU A 374 -22.61 -15.14 -21.15
N LYS A 375 -22.98 -15.16 -22.45
CA LYS A 375 -23.91 -14.20 -23.07
C LYS A 375 -25.33 -14.32 -22.53
N ASN A 376 -25.79 -15.54 -22.28
CA ASN A 376 -27.21 -15.81 -22.04
C ASN A 376 -27.60 -15.97 -20.56
N ARG A 377 -26.70 -16.43 -19.69
CA ARG A 377 -27.00 -16.77 -18.28
C ARG A 377 -27.64 -15.65 -17.45
N ARG A 378 -27.43 -14.38 -17.83
CA ARG A 378 -27.97 -13.20 -17.12
C ARG A 378 -29.36 -12.76 -17.60
N LYS A 379 -29.92 -13.41 -18.61
CA LYS A 379 -31.26 -13.07 -19.12
C LYS A 379 -32.33 -13.54 -18.13
N GLN A 380 -33.29 -12.66 -17.82
CA GLN A 380 -34.37 -12.91 -16.85
C GLN A 380 -35.22 -14.14 -17.19
N LYS A 381 -35.32 -14.52 -18.48
CA LYS A 381 -36.04 -15.71 -18.92
C LYS A 381 -35.51 -17.03 -18.34
N TYR A 382 -34.27 -17.04 -17.82
CA TYR A 382 -33.67 -18.22 -17.19
C TYR A 382 -33.71 -18.15 -15.65
N GLY A 383 -34.28 -17.09 -15.07
CA GLY A 383 -34.39 -16.90 -13.63
C GLY A 383 -33.99 -15.51 -13.15
N LYS A 384 -34.23 -15.26 -11.86
CA LYS A 384 -34.04 -13.95 -11.20
C LYS A 384 -32.60 -13.65 -10.78
N ALA A 385 -31.68 -14.60 -10.89
CA ALA A 385 -30.29 -14.41 -10.43
C ALA A 385 -29.47 -13.59 -11.44
N ASP A 386 -28.46 -12.86 -10.95
CA ASP A 386 -27.43 -12.22 -11.79
C ASP A 386 -26.44 -13.28 -12.31
N GLY A 387 -26.98 -14.22 -13.11
CA GLY A 387 -26.26 -15.34 -13.69
C GLY A 387 -26.82 -16.71 -13.29
N ASN A 388 -27.88 -17.10 -13.97
CA ASN A 388 -28.61 -18.34 -13.75
C ASN A 388 -27.84 -19.58 -14.26
N PRO A 389 -27.91 -20.73 -13.56
CA PRO A 389 -27.58 -22.02 -14.16
C PRO A 389 -28.46 -22.28 -15.38
N LEU A 390 -27.91 -22.93 -16.41
CA LEU A 390 -28.64 -23.25 -17.64
C LEU A 390 -28.76 -24.77 -17.75
N SER A 391 -29.97 -25.29 -17.94
CA SER A 391 -30.20 -26.71 -18.19
C SER A 391 -29.71 -27.11 -19.58
N PHE A 392 -29.51 -28.42 -19.80
CA PHE A 392 -29.14 -28.94 -21.13
C PHE A 392 -30.11 -28.47 -22.23
N LYS A 393 -31.42 -28.57 -21.97
CA LYS A 393 -32.47 -28.08 -22.87
C LYS A 393 -32.33 -26.59 -23.21
N HIS A 394 -31.98 -25.75 -22.24
CA HIS A 394 -31.73 -24.33 -22.49
C HIS A 394 -30.51 -24.11 -23.39
N LEU A 395 -29.47 -24.93 -23.22
CA LEU A 395 -28.23 -24.83 -23.99
C LEU A 395 -28.38 -25.37 -25.41
N GLN A 396 -29.11 -26.46 -25.61
CA GLN A 396 -29.44 -26.98 -26.95
C GLN A 396 -30.20 -25.96 -27.81
N ALA A 397 -31.03 -25.11 -27.18
CA ALA A 397 -31.72 -24.01 -27.87
C ALA A 397 -30.78 -22.84 -28.24
N LEU A 398 -29.57 -22.79 -27.69
CA LEU A 398 -28.58 -21.73 -27.92
C LEU A 398 -27.41 -22.18 -28.79
N VAL A 399 -27.04 -23.46 -28.71
CA VAL A 399 -25.90 -24.06 -29.42
C VAL A 399 -26.45 -25.18 -30.31
N ALA A 400 -26.31 -25.01 -31.63
CA ALA A 400 -26.82 -25.98 -32.60
C ALA A 400 -26.11 -27.34 -32.43
N ASN A 401 -26.88 -28.42 -32.46
CA ASN A 401 -26.41 -29.81 -32.37
C ASN A 401 -25.59 -30.13 -31.09
N LEU A 402 -25.83 -29.42 -29.99
CA LEU A 402 -25.14 -29.65 -28.72
C LEU A 402 -25.39 -31.08 -28.18
N GLN A 403 -24.31 -31.78 -27.87
CA GLN A 403 -24.30 -33.10 -27.23
C GLN A 403 -23.96 -33.01 -25.73
N GLU A 404 -24.42 -33.97 -24.93
CA GLU A 404 -24.14 -33.98 -23.49
C GLU A 404 -22.66 -34.21 -23.20
N GLU A 405 -21.98 -35.00 -24.03
CA GLU A 405 -20.55 -35.30 -23.93
C GLU A 405 -19.69 -34.04 -24.04
N GLU A 406 -20.12 -33.04 -24.82
CA GLU A 406 -19.43 -31.74 -24.93
C GLU A 406 -19.48 -30.97 -23.60
N LEU A 407 -20.60 -31.08 -22.86
CA LEU A 407 -20.72 -30.46 -21.53
C LEU A 407 -19.97 -31.26 -20.47
N SER A 408 -19.97 -32.59 -20.57
CA SER A 408 -19.16 -33.47 -19.72
C SER A 408 -17.66 -33.16 -19.87
N ALA A 409 -17.17 -32.96 -21.08
CA ALA A 409 -15.78 -32.56 -21.33
C ALA A 409 -15.44 -31.21 -20.65
N LEU A 410 -16.35 -30.23 -20.69
CA LEU A 410 -16.17 -28.95 -19.99
C LEU A 410 -16.22 -29.08 -18.46
N ILE A 411 -16.95 -30.08 -17.94
CA ILE A 411 -16.94 -30.41 -16.51
C ILE A 411 -15.62 -31.06 -16.10
N ASP A 412 -15.12 -32.00 -16.90
CA ASP A 412 -13.85 -32.68 -16.65
C ASP A 412 -12.68 -31.69 -16.66
N LYS A 413 -12.73 -30.70 -17.55
CA LYS A 413 -11.80 -29.56 -17.59
C LYS A 413 -12.00 -28.56 -16.44
N LYS A 414 -12.98 -28.76 -15.57
CA LYS A 414 -13.33 -27.89 -14.44
C LYS A 414 -13.68 -26.46 -14.86
N ILE A 415 -14.20 -26.28 -16.07
CA ILE A 415 -14.73 -24.99 -16.55
C ILE A 415 -16.19 -24.85 -16.09
N LEU A 416 -16.97 -25.93 -16.26
CA LEU A 416 -18.35 -26.03 -15.80
C LEU A 416 -18.46 -26.98 -14.61
N LYS A 417 -19.56 -26.81 -13.86
CA LYS A 417 -20.07 -27.81 -12.94
C LYS A 417 -21.57 -27.92 -13.14
N PHE A 418 -22.09 -29.13 -12.97
CA PHE A 418 -23.52 -29.39 -12.95
C PHE A 418 -24.04 -29.27 -11.52
N ILE A 419 -25.19 -28.61 -11.36
CA ILE A 419 -25.93 -28.59 -10.10
C ILE A 419 -27.25 -29.29 -10.36
N GLU A 420 -27.50 -30.37 -9.61
CA GLU A 420 -28.76 -31.12 -9.66
C GLU A 420 -29.96 -30.18 -9.54
N ASP A 421 -30.99 -30.45 -10.34
CA ASP A 421 -32.22 -29.64 -10.48
C ASP A 421 -32.06 -28.19 -10.97
N LYS A 422 -30.84 -27.72 -11.24
CA LYS A 422 -30.58 -26.34 -11.71
C LYS A 422 -29.93 -26.28 -13.07
N GLY A 423 -28.94 -27.13 -13.33
CA GLY A 423 -28.17 -27.15 -14.58
C GLY A 423 -26.72 -26.70 -14.44
N TYR A 424 -26.13 -26.32 -15.56
CA TYR A 424 -24.71 -26.03 -15.71
C TYR A 424 -24.37 -24.60 -15.30
N VAL A 425 -23.28 -24.44 -14.56
CA VAL A 425 -22.73 -23.14 -14.14
C VAL A 425 -21.21 -23.16 -14.21
N PHE A 426 -20.59 -22.01 -14.44
CA PHE A 426 -19.13 -21.89 -14.33
C PHE A 426 -18.64 -22.24 -12.93
N VAL A 427 -17.51 -22.95 -12.86
CA VAL A 427 -16.81 -23.22 -11.61
C VAL A 427 -16.39 -21.90 -10.96
N ASN A 428 -15.74 -21.01 -11.73
CA ASN A 428 -15.29 -19.69 -11.26
C ASN A 428 -16.42 -18.64 -11.32
N SER A 429 -17.50 -18.91 -10.61
CA SER A 429 -18.71 -18.06 -10.60
C SER A 429 -18.60 -16.77 -9.77
N LYS A 430 -17.61 -16.67 -8.87
CA LYS A 430 -17.39 -15.49 -8.02
C LYS A 430 -16.25 -14.64 -8.59
N ASN A 431 -16.57 -13.47 -9.14
CA ASN A 431 -15.58 -12.59 -9.80
C ASN A 431 -14.36 -12.29 -8.93
N SER A 432 -14.58 -11.91 -7.66
CA SER A 432 -13.48 -11.57 -6.76
C SER A 432 -12.65 -12.76 -6.31
N ALA A 433 -13.06 -14.00 -6.61
CA ALA A 433 -12.27 -15.19 -6.35
C ALA A 433 -11.20 -15.43 -7.43
N GLY A 434 -11.37 -14.83 -8.61
CA GLY A 434 -10.50 -15.05 -9.75
C GLY A 434 -10.60 -16.46 -10.32
N ILE A 435 -9.60 -16.85 -11.12
CA ILE A 435 -9.41 -18.21 -11.63
C ILE A 435 -8.18 -18.77 -10.92
N ASN A 436 -8.30 -19.96 -10.31
CA ASN A 436 -7.21 -20.62 -9.55
C ASN A 436 -6.55 -19.72 -8.48
N GLY A 437 -7.33 -18.83 -7.85
CA GLY A 437 -6.82 -17.91 -6.82
C GLY A 437 -6.14 -16.65 -7.36
N LEU A 438 -6.06 -16.47 -8.68
CA LEU A 438 -5.55 -15.29 -9.35
C LEU A 438 -6.72 -14.43 -9.87
N TYR A 439 -6.81 -13.17 -9.42
CA TYR A 439 -7.89 -12.27 -9.83
C TYR A 439 -7.46 -11.29 -10.91
N ARG A 440 -6.36 -10.54 -10.68
CA ARG A 440 -5.83 -9.60 -11.68
C ARG A 440 -4.33 -9.65 -11.73
N ILE A 441 -3.80 -9.43 -12.93
CA ILE A 441 -2.37 -9.18 -13.16
C ILE A 441 -2.24 -7.75 -13.68
N TYR A 442 -1.48 -6.93 -12.97
CA TYR A 442 -1.15 -5.58 -13.38
C TYR A 442 0.18 -5.56 -14.12
N LEU A 443 0.24 -4.86 -15.25
CA LEU A 443 1.46 -4.70 -16.03
C LEU A 443 2.39 -3.64 -15.40
N PRO A 444 3.70 -3.69 -15.65
CA PRO A 444 4.67 -2.71 -15.14
C PRO A 444 4.29 -1.24 -15.37
N ASN A 445 3.67 -0.95 -16.51
CA ASN A 445 3.24 0.39 -16.91
C ASN A 445 1.88 0.81 -16.37
N SER A 446 1.27 0.00 -15.50
CA SER A 446 0.08 0.43 -14.78
C SER A 446 0.44 1.59 -13.86
N ASN A 447 -0.35 2.67 -13.91
CA ASN A 447 -0.28 3.74 -12.92
C ASN A 447 -1.21 3.49 -11.74
N ILE A 448 -1.78 2.29 -11.63
CA ILE A 448 -2.73 1.95 -10.60
C ILE A 448 -2.57 0.51 -10.13
N PHE A 449 -2.71 0.33 -8.83
CA PHE A 449 -2.81 -0.94 -8.13
C PHE A 449 -4.03 -0.89 -7.21
N PRO A 450 -4.68 -2.01 -6.89
CA PRO A 450 -5.84 -1.98 -6.00
C PRO A 450 -5.43 -1.64 -4.56
N THR A 451 -6.42 -1.28 -3.74
CA THR A 451 -6.23 -1.10 -2.31
C THR A 451 -5.62 -2.37 -1.70
N LEU A 452 -4.50 -2.22 -0.99
CA LEU A 452 -3.93 -3.27 -0.17
C LEU A 452 -4.85 -3.55 1.03
N THR A 453 -5.18 -4.82 1.25
CA THR A 453 -6.04 -5.28 2.35
C THR A 453 -5.24 -6.11 3.35
N ALA A 454 -5.61 -6.04 4.62
CA ALA A 454 -4.97 -6.82 5.69
C ALA A 454 -5.04 -8.35 5.50
N THR A 455 -6.04 -8.83 4.76
CA THR A 455 -6.21 -10.26 4.43
C THR A 455 -5.39 -10.69 3.21
N GLY A 456 -4.66 -9.77 2.58
CA GLY A 456 -4.02 -9.98 1.28
C GLY A 456 -4.97 -9.82 0.10
N THR A 457 -4.39 -9.69 -1.09
CA THR A 457 -5.12 -9.57 -2.35
C THR A 457 -4.76 -10.74 -3.27
N LYS A 458 -5.66 -11.07 -4.20
CA LYS A 458 -5.41 -12.01 -5.31
C LYS A 458 -4.87 -11.29 -6.55
N ASP A 459 -4.41 -10.07 -6.34
CA ASP A 459 -3.90 -9.18 -7.37
C ASP A 459 -2.38 -9.27 -7.33
N VAL A 460 -1.79 -9.47 -8.49
CA VAL A 460 -0.33 -9.67 -8.65
C VAL A 460 0.19 -8.74 -9.74
N VAL A 461 1.51 -8.65 -9.85
CA VAL A 461 2.19 -7.85 -10.86
C VAL A 461 2.88 -8.77 -11.88
N ALA A 462 2.82 -8.39 -13.15
CA ALA A 462 3.64 -9.01 -14.19
C ALA A 462 5.08 -8.51 -14.07
N LEU A 463 6.02 -9.39 -14.37
CA LEU A 463 7.45 -9.09 -14.38
C LEU A 463 7.94 -8.53 -15.71
N GLU A 464 7.09 -8.59 -16.73
CA GLU A 464 7.33 -8.05 -18.06
C GLU A 464 6.07 -7.32 -18.54
N SER A 465 6.26 -6.38 -19.46
CA SER A 465 5.15 -5.71 -20.12
C SER A 465 4.81 -6.43 -21.42
N VAL A 466 3.56 -6.26 -21.86
CA VAL A 466 3.06 -6.78 -23.12
C VAL A 466 2.46 -5.62 -23.91
N GLN A 467 2.53 -5.70 -25.23
CA GLN A 467 1.89 -4.74 -26.13
C GLN A 467 1.01 -5.46 -27.14
N GLY A 468 -0.10 -4.84 -27.51
CA GLY A 468 -0.99 -5.31 -28.57
C GLY A 468 -1.80 -4.13 -29.12
N ARG A 469 -2.22 -4.22 -30.37
CA ARG A 469 -3.06 -3.21 -31.03
C ARG A 469 -4.54 -3.54 -30.88
N THR A 470 -4.87 -4.82 -30.93
CA THR A 470 -6.25 -5.32 -30.74
C THR A 470 -6.40 -6.07 -29.41
N PRO A 471 -7.62 -6.19 -28.86
CA PRO A 471 -7.88 -7.01 -27.67
C PRO A 471 -7.42 -8.46 -27.82
N ASP A 472 -7.61 -9.08 -28.99
CA ASP A 472 -7.28 -10.48 -29.22
C ASP A 472 -5.76 -10.70 -29.27
N GLU A 473 -5.05 -9.87 -30.05
CA GLU A 473 -3.57 -9.89 -30.09
C GLU A 473 -2.97 -9.65 -28.71
N PHE A 474 -3.54 -8.71 -27.96
CA PHE A 474 -3.07 -8.35 -26.63
C PHE A 474 -3.27 -9.50 -25.62
N ARG A 475 -4.42 -10.16 -25.65
CA ARG A 475 -4.70 -11.35 -24.83
C ARG A 475 -3.79 -12.52 -25.20
N GLU A 476 -3.61 -12.81 -26.48
CA GLU A 476 -2.77 -13.92 -26.95
C GLU A 476 -1.31 -13.72 -26.52
N LYS A 477 -0.75 -12.52 -26.76
CA LYS A 477 0.60 -12.19 -26.31
C LYS A 477 0.73 -12.27 -24.79
N PHE A 478 -0.26 -11.80 -24.05
CA PHE A 478 -0.26 -11.89 -22.60
C PHE A 478 -0.24 -13.34 -22.10
N ILE A 479 -1.06 -14.22 -22.69
CA ILE A 479 -1.09 -15.64 -22.35
C ILE A 479 0.28 -16.29 -22.65
N ASN A 480 0.84 -16.04 -23.83
CA ASN A 480 2.08 -16.68 -24.28
C ASN A 480 3.34 -16.13 -23.59
N GLN A 481 3.39 -14.84 -23.27
CA GLN A 481 4.58 -14.18 -22.72
C GLN A 481 4.56 -14.05 -21.19
N ILE A 482 3.39 -14.02 -20.56
CA ILE A 482 3.25 -13.83 -19.11
C ILE A 482 2.70 -15.06 -18.42
N ILE A 483 1.58 -15.62 -18.91
CA ILE A 483 0.88 -16.71 -18.20
C ILE A 483 1.59 -18.04 -18.32
N LYS A 484 1.80 -18.53 -19.56
CA LYS A 484 2.48 -19.82 -19.80
C LYS A 484 3.87 -19.90 -19.15
N PRO A 485 4.75 -18.88 -19.26
CA PRO A 485 6.05 -18.90 -18.59
C PRO A 485 6.01 -18.46 -17.12
N GLN A 486 4.83 -18.15 -16.56
CA GLN A 486 4.65 -17.72 -15.17
C GLN A 486 5.46 -16.47 -14.78
N LYS A 487 5.55 -15.48 -15.66
CA LYS A 487 6.27 -14.20 -15.42
C LYS A 487 5.43 -13.20 -14.63
N TYR A 488 4.90 -13.60 -13.49
CA TYR A 488 4.14 -12.76 -12.58
C TYR A 488 4.30 -13.23 -11.14
N ARG A 489 4.17 -12.31 -10.18
CA ARG A 489 4.23 -12.65 -8.75
C ARG A 489 3.42 -11.67 -7.89
N PRO A 490 3.00 -12.08 -6.68
CA PRO A 490 2.53 -11.13 -5.68
C PRO A 490 3.59 -10.06 -5.38
N ILE A 491 3.14 -8.89 -4.98
CA ILE A 491 4.05 -7.86 -4.46
C ILE A 491 4.63 -8.31 -3.12
N ASN A 492 5.83 -7.83 -2.80
CA ASN A 492 6.46 -8.04 -1.50
C ASN A 492 6.12 -6.92 -0.49
N ALA A 493 6.56 -7.03 0.76
CA ALA A 493 6.26 -6.11 1.84
C ALA A 493 6.91 -4.74 1.62
N ARG A 494 8.12 -4.69 1.06
CA ARG A 494 8.80 -3.44 0.69
C ARG A 494 8.00 -2.69 -0.36
N GLU A 495 7.56 -3.38 -1.41
CA GLU A 495 6.69 -2.85 -2.47
C GLU A 495 5.34 -2.40 -1.93
N ALA A 496 4.74 -3.15 -0.99
CA ALA A 496 3.53 -2.75 -0.29
C ALA A 496 3.71 -1.45 0.51
N GLY A 497 4.85 -1.28 1.17
CA GLY A 497 5.23 -0.05 1.86
C GLY A 497 5.37 1.13 0.90
N LYS A 498 6.09 0.95 -0.21
CA LYS A 498 6.23 1.96 -1.27
C LYS A 498 4.88 2.36 -1.87
N LEU A 499 3.97 1.41 -2.13
CA LEU A 499 2.60 1.67 -2.59
C LEU A 499 1.75 2.49 -1.59
N GLN A 500 2.10 2.49 -0.31
CA GLN A 500 1.47 3.30 0.74
C GLN A 500 2.22 4.61 1.02
N GLY A 501 3.37 4.83 0.36
CA GLY A 501 4.23 6.00 0.50
C GLY A 501 5.23 5.93 1.65
N PHE A 502 5.45 4.76 2.25
CA PHE A 502 6.47 4.60 3.29
C PHE A 502 7.88 4.77 2.68
N PRO A 503 8.82 5.40 3.41
CA PRO A 503 10.18 5.62 2.93
C PRO A 503 11.01 4.33 2.96
N ASP A 504 12.07 4.27 2.14
CA ASP A 504 12.92 3.07 2.02
C ASP A 504 13.63 2.69 3.32
N TRP A 505 13.96 3.67 4.17
CA TRP A 505 14.57 3.43 5.48
C TRP A 505 13.63 2.77 6.49
N PHE A 506 12.33 2.71 6.23
CA PHE A 506 11.36 2.17 7.18
C PHE A 506 11.63 0.68 7.44
N ALA A 507 11.84 0.34 8.71
CA ALA A 507 12.11 -1.02 9.16
C ALA A 507 10.78 -1.73 9.48
N PHE A 508 10.30 -2.57 8.56
CA PHE A 508 9.07 -3.35 8.77
C PHE A 508 9.37 -4.73 9.38
N ASN A 509 8.32 -5.44 9.80
CA ASN A 509 8.44 -6.77 10.40
C ASN A 509 9.06 -7.79 9.42
N GLU A 510 10.06 -8.56 9.86
CA GLU A 510 10.76 -9.54 8.99
C GLU A 510 9.81 -10.62 8.42
N ASN A 511 8.69 -10.90 9.08
CA ASN A 511 7.67 -11.77 8.52
C ASN A 511 6.81 -11.00 7.50
N GLU A 512 6.99 -11.38 6.23
CA GLU A 512 6.31 -10.84 5.07
C GLU A 512 4.80 -10.66 5.26
N ARG A 513 4.11 -11.68 5.80
CA ARG A 513 2.66 -11.66 5.99
C ARG A 513 2.24 -10.63 7.04
N PHE A 514 3.00 -10.48 8.13
CA PHE A 514 2.70 -9.46 9.13
C PHE A 514 2.99 -8.06 8.60
N ALA A 515 4.10 -7.85 7.90
CA ALA A 515 4.42 -6.57 7.28
C ALA A 515 3.37 -6.14 6.26
N GLN A 516 2.96 -7.03 5.34
CA GLN A 516 1.90 -6.73 4.38
C GLN A 516 0.56 -6.41 5.06
N LYS A 517 0.20 -7.13 6.13
CA LYS A 517 -0.99 -6.83 6.93
C LYS A 517 -0.91 -5.42 7.54
N GLN A 518 0.24 -5.07 8.11
CA GLN A 518 0.47 -3.75 8.71
C GLN A 518 0.36 -2.64 7.66
N PHE A 519 1.01 -2.78 6.49
CA PHE A 519 0.90 -1.82 5.40
C PHE A 519 -0.53 -1.71 4.85
N GLY A 520 -1.29 -2.81 4.76
CA GLY A 520 -2.69 -2.78 4.33
C GLY A 520 -3.59 -1.96 5.27
N ASN A 521 -3.31 -2.05 6.58
CA ASN A 521 -4.01 -1.30 7.62
C ASN A 521 -3.53 0.14 7.78
N ALA A 522 -2.27 0.44 7.45
CA ALA A 522 -1.71 1.78 7.56
C ALA A 522 -2.45 2.80 6.68
N VAL A 523 -2.49 4.04 7.17
CA VAL A 523 -2.88 5.20 6.37
C VAL A 523 -1.81 5.50 5.32
N SER A 524 -2.21 6.12 4.20
CA SER A 524 -1.28 6.53 3.16
C SER A 524 -0.51 7.78 3.59
N THR A 525 0.81 7.67 3.71
CA THR A 525 1.68 8.75 4.19
C THR A 525 1.62 9.97 3.25
N SER A 526 1.51 9.75 1.94
CA SER A 526 1.42 10.83 0.94
C SER A 526 0.14 11.65 1.07
N VAL A 527 -1.00 11.00 1.37
CA VAL A 527 -2.26 11.70 1.58
C VAL A 527 -2.23 12.47 2.89
N VAL A 528 -1.74 11.84 3.96
CA VAL A 528 -1.58 12.52 5.26
C VAL A 528 -0.65 13.73 5.13
N TYR A 529 0.48 13.61 4.43
CA TYR A 529 1.37 14.74 4.16
C TYR A 529 0.62 15.89 3.51
N GLY A 530 -0.14 15.64 2.44
CA GLY A 530 -0.88 16.69 1.75
C GLY A 530 -1.97 17.35 2.61
N VAL A 531 -2.67 16.59 3.46
CA VAL A 531 -3.68 17.14 4.38
C VAL A 531 -3.02 17.94 5.51
N ALA A 532 -1.99 17.37 6.14
CA ALA A 532 -1.28 18.00 7.24
C ALA A 532 -0.47 19.23 6.81
N GLU A 533 0.09 19.25 5.61
CA GLU A 533 0.82 20.41 5.07
C GLU A 533 -0.08 21.65 4.98
N VAL A 534 -1.33 21.48 4.54
CA VAL A 534 -2.28 22.60 4.50
C VAL A 534 -2.65 23.05 5.91
N LEU A 535 -2.90 22.10 6.82
CA LEU A 535 -3.28 22.40 8.20
C LEU A 535 -2.16 23.12 8.96
N THR A 536 -0.93 22.65 8.81
CA THR A 536 0.26 23.22 9.46
C THR A 536 0.49 24.66 9.03
N LYS A 537 0.50 24.94 7.72
CA LYS A 537 0.72 26.30 7.17
C LYS A 537 -0.36 27.31 7.56
N GLN A 538 -1.57 26.86 7.88
CA GLN A 538 -2.71 27.75 8.13
C GLN A 538 -3.07 27.86 9.61
N ILE A 539 -2.82 26.84 10.43
CA ILE A 539 -3.35 26.76 11.80
C ILE A 539 -2.27 26.52 12.85
N LEU A 540 -1.28 25.67 12.57
CA LEU A 540 -0.37 25.14 13.59
C LEU A 540 0.96 25.91 13.70
N THR A 541 1.27 26.76 12.71
CA THR A 541 2.42 27.68 12.71
C THR A 541 1.93 29.09 12.52
#